data_AF-A0A0R0L9R8-F1
#
_entry.id   AF-A0A0R0L9R8-F1
#
_cell.length_a   1.000
_cell.length_b   1.000
_cell.length_c   1.000
_cell.angle_alpha   90.00
_cell.angle_beta   90.00
_cell.angle_gamma   90.00
#
_symmetry.space_group_name_H-M   'P 1'
#
loop_
_entity.id
_entity.type
_entity.pdbx_description
1 polymer ?
#
loop_
_entity_poly.entity_id
_entity_poly.type
_entity_poly.pdbx_seq_one_letter_code
_entity_poly.pdbx_strand_id
1 'polypeptide(L)'
;MNLCVFPLAWDFALLLACSLISAAVVEHTFNVADITVQRLCRQQLITAANRTLPGPTINAREGDTVVVHVFNKSPYNLTIHWHGILQFLTMWSHLLQ
;
A
#
# COMPACT_ATOMS: atom_id res chain seq x y z
N MET A 1 50.88 7.76 -8.29
CA MET A 1 49.76 8.64 -7.90
C MET A 1 48.40 8.26 -8.50
N ASN A 2 48.26 7.11 -9.21
CA ASN A 2 46.97 6.73 -9.83
C ASN A 2 46.14 5.73 -9.02
N LEU A 3 46.68 5.11 -7.95
CA LEU A 3 45.92 4.12 -7.16
C LEU A 3 44.86 4.74 -6.25
N CYS A 4 45.02 5.99 -5.78
CA CYS A 4 44.07 6.62 -4.84
C CYS A 4 42.82 7.22 -5.51
N VAL A 5 42.79 7.35 -6.85
CA VAL A 5 41.67 7.97 -7.56
C VAL A 5 40.53 6.98 -7.83
N PHE A 6 40.84 5.69 -7.98
CA PHE A 6 39.86 4.63 -8.21
C PHE A 6 38.78 4.49 -7.11
N PRO A 7 39.10 4.49 -5.79
CA PRO A 7 38.07 4.41 -4.76
C PRO A 7 37.16 5.64 -4.76
N LEU A 8 37.72 6.84 -4.90
CA LEU A 8 36.94 8.09 -4.92
C LEU A 8 35.93 8.14 -6.08
N ALA A 9 36.31 7.65 -7.26
CA ALA A 9 35.40 7.57 -8.40
C ALA A 9 34.25 6.57 -8.17
N TRP A 10 34.53 5.43 -7.53
CA TRP A 10 33.52 4.43 -7.19
C TRP A 10 32.54 4.94 -6.12
N ASP A 11 33.06 5.60 -5.09
CA ASP A 11 32.25 6.23 -4.06
C ASP A 11 31.33 7.31 -4.66
N PHE A 12 31.87 8.15 -5.55
CA PHE A 12 31.07 9.16 -6.27
C PHE A 12 30.00 8.52 -7.16
N ALA A 13 30.33 7.46 -7.90
CA ALA A 13 29.38 6.72 -8.73
C ALA A 13 28.26 6.06 -7.89
N LEU A 14 28.61 5.47 -6.74
CA LEU A 14 27.65 4.91 -5.80
C LEU A 14 26.73 5.99 -5.21
N LEU A 15 27.29 7.12 -4.77
CA LEU A 15 26.52 8.26 -4.26
C LEU A 15 25.54 8.79 -5.31
N LEU A 16 25.99 8.94 -6.56
CA LEU A 16 25.15 9.35 -7.66
C LEU A 16 24.04 8.31 -7.96
N ALA A 17 24.37 7.02 -7.98
CA ALA A 17 23.39 5.96 -8.18
C ALA A 17 22.33 5.92 -7.06
N CYS A 18 22.74 6.08 -5.79
CA CYS A 18 21.84 6.18 -4.65
C CYS A 18 20.92 7.40 -4.76
N SER A 19 21.40 8.53 -5.30
CA SER A 19 20.57 9.72 -5.50
C SER A 19 19.45 9.55 -6.54
N LEU A 20 19.51 8.51 -7.38
CA LEU A 20 18.48 8.17 -8.36
C LEU A 20 17.39 7.25 -7.80
N ILE A 21 17.62 6.63 -6.64
CA ILE A 21 16.61 5.79 -5.98
C ILE A 21 15.61 6.71 -5.30
N SER A 22 14.38 6.71 -5.79
CA SER A 22 13.27 7.47 -5.20
C SER A 22 12.12 6.53 -4.90
N ALA A 23 11.69 6.52 -3.64
CA ALA A 23 10.48 5.87 -3.17
C ALA A 23 9.41 6.94 -2.91
N ALA A 24 8.22 6.74 -3.45
CA ALA A 24 7.08 7.61 -3.20
C ALA A 24 6.29 7.15 -1.97
N VAL A 25 5.52 8.07 -1.38
CA VAL A 25 4.42 7.71 -0.49
C VAL A 25 3.14 7.66 -1.34
N VAL A 26 2.50 6.50 -1.38
CA VAL A 26 1.24 6.29 -2.11
C VAL A 26 0.11 6.20 -1.09
N GLU A 27 -0.75 7.22 -1.09
CA GLU A 27 -1.78 7.39 -0.08
C GLU A 27 -3.18 7.12 -0.64
N HIS A 28 -3.98 6.36 0.11
CA HIS A 28 -5.35 6.01 -0.24
C HIS A 28 -6.30 6.20 0.94
N THR A 29 -7.58 6.45 0.64
CA THR A 29 -8.65 6.52 1.64
C THR A 29 -9.76 5.56 1.28
N PHE A 30 -10.05 4.62 2.18
CA PHE A 30 -11.11 3.63 2.07
C PHE A 30 -12.23 3.92 3.06
N ASN A 31 -13.38 4.35 2.55
CA ASN A 31 -14.64 4.37 3.29
C ASN A 31 -15.30 3.00 3.14
N VAL A 32 -15.24 2.19 4.20
CA VAL A 32 -15.77 0.82 4.19
C VAL A 32 -17.18 0.83 4.73
N ALA A 33 -18.16 0.51 3.89
CA ALA A 33 -19.57 0.55 4.23
C ALA A 33 -20.32 -0.66 3.66
N ASP A 34 -21.45 -0.98 4.27
CA ASP A 34 -22.37 -1.97 3.73
C ASP A 34 -23.18 -1.33 2.58
N ILE A 35 -23.17 -1.97 1.41
CA ILE A 35 -23.91 -1.56 0.21
C ILE A 35 -24.79 -2.70 -0.29
N THR A 36 -25.94 -2.36 -0.86
CA THR A 36 -26.79 -3.33 -1.54
C THR A 36 -26.40 -3.43 -3.00
N VAL A 37 -26.05 -4.63 -3.46
CA VAL A 37 -25.77 -4.92 -4.86
C VAL A 37 -26.74 -5.95 -5.41
N GLN A 38 -27.05 -5.87 -6.71
CA GLN A 38 -27.84 -6.89 -7.39
C GLN A 38 -26.90 -7.94 -7.96
N ARG A 39 -27.01 -9.20 -7.52
CA ARG A 39 -26.28 -10.34 -8.09
C ARG A 39 -27.23 -11.50 -8.32
N LEU A 40 -27.17 -12.10 -9.50
CA LEU A 40 -27.98 -13.27 -9.87
C LEU A 40 -29.48 -13.08 -9.53
N CYS A 41 -30.02 -11.91 -9.89
CA CYS A 41 -31.42 -11.51 -9.63
C CYS A 41 -31.82 -11.40 -8.15
N ARG A 42 -30.86 -11.33 -7.22
CA ARG A 42 -31.11 -11.09 -5.78
C ARG A 42 -30.39 -9.84 -5.31
N GLN A 43 -31.03 -9.09 -4.40
CA GLN A 43 -30.35 -8.04 -3.64
C GLN A 43 -29.52 -8.68 -2.54
N GLN A 44 -28.25 -8.32 -2.47
CA GLN A 44 -27.31 -8.80 -1.46
C GLN A 44 -26.63 -7.59 -0.81
N LEU A 45 -26.61 -7.57 0.52
CA LEU A 45 -25.80 -6.62 1.28
C LEU A 45 -24.36 -7.13 1.32
N ILE A 46 -23.41 -6.30 0.93
CA ILE A 46 -21.98 -6.59 0.98
C ILE A 46 -21.23 -5.44 1.64
N THR A 47 -20.16 -5.74 2.36
CA THR A 47 -19.23 -4.72 2.86
C THR A 47 -18.22 -4.40 1.76
N ALA A 48 -18.12 -3.13 1.36
CA ALA A 48 -17.29 -2.69 0.24
C ALA A 48 -16.50 -1.41 0.57
N ALA A 49 -15.26 -1.33 0.08
CA ALA A 49 -14.47 -0.10 0.13
C ALA A 49 -14.92 0.86 -0.98
N ASN A 50 -15.17 2.13 -0.64
CA ASN A 50 -15.57 3.19 -1.57
C ASN A 50 -16.79 2.84 -2.43
N ARG A 51 -17.69 1.99 -1.91
CA ARG A 51 -18.94 1.54 -2.56
C ARG A 51 -18.74 0.80 -3.88
N THR A 52 -17.57 0.21 -4.13
CA THR A 52 -17.30 -0.56 -5.35
C THR A 52 -17.02 -2.04 -5.04
N LEU A 53 -17.43 -2.90 -5.96
CA LEU A 53 -17.06 -4.32 -5.97
C LEU A 53 -16.54 -4.69 -7.38
N PRO A 54 -15.25 -5.02 -7.56
CA PRO A 54 -14.18 -5.05 -6.55
C PRO A 54 -13.89 -3.68 -5.93
N GLY A 55 -13.22 -3.68 -4.78
CA GLY A 55 -12.72 -2.45 -4.15
C GLY A 55 -11.66 -1.74 -5.02
N PRO A 56 -11.28 -0.50 -4.68
CA PRO A 56 -10.26 0.24 -5.43
C PRO A 56 -8.90 -0.50 -5.44
N THR A 57 -8.25 -0.53 -6.60
CA THR A 57 -6.89 -1.06 -6.73
C THR A 57 -5.88 -0.09 -6.15
N ILE A 58 -4.97 -0.59 -5.31
CA ILE A 58 -3.77 0.13 -4.86
C ILE A 58 -2.67 -0.11 -5.89
N ASN A 59 -2.16 0.96 -6.52
CA ASN A 59 -1.04 0.90 -7.46
C ASN A 59 0.17 1.60 -6.82
N ALA A 60 1.23 0.83 -6.55
CA ALA A 60 2.48 1.33 -6.01
C ALA A 60 3.66 0.65 -6.73
N ARG A 61 4.85 1.25 -6.68
CA ARG A 61 6.09 0.65 -7.17
C ARG A 61 6.83 -0.05 -6.03
N GLU A 62 7.72 -0.97 -6.39
CA GLU A 62 8.68 -1.56 -5.45
C GLU A 62 9.42 -0.42 -4.69
N GLY A 63 9.45 -0.52 -3.36
CA GLY A 63 10.08 0.48 -2.49
C GLY A 63 9.18 1.64 -2.06
N ASP A 64 8.03 1.86 -2.69
CA ASP A 64 7.07 2.88 -2.24
C ASP A 64 6.50 2.53 -0.84
N THR A 65 6.20 3.55 -0.04
CA THR A 65 5.45 3.40 1.22
C THR A 65 3.97 3.59 0.95
N VAL A 66 3.15 2.59 1.26
CA VAL A 66 1.70 2.66 1.08
C VAL A 66 1.02 3.04 2.40
N VAL A 67 0.24 4.11 2.38
CA VAL A 67 -0.58 4.55 3.52
C VAL A 67 -2.05 4.43 3.13
N VAL A 68 -2.83 3.68 3.91
CA VAL A 68 -4.28 3.53 3.68
C VAL A 68 -5.04 3.98 4.91
N HIS A 69 -5.81 5.05 4.76
CA HIS A 69 -6.74 5.53 5.78
C HIS A 69 -8.05 4.75 5.65
N VAL A 70 -8.40 4.00 6.69
CA VAL A 70 -9.60 3.17 6.71
C VAL A 70 -10.63 3.81 7.63
N PHE A 71 -11.78 4.16 7.07
CA PHE A 71 -12.92 4.67 7.80
C PHE A 71 -14.03 3.60 7.82
N ASN A 72 -14.22 2.98 8.98
CA ASN A 72 -15.32 2.03 9.17
C ASN A 72 -16.67 2.78 9.26
N LYS A 73 -17.53 2.55 8.29
CA LYS A 73 -18.94 3.00 8.21
C LYS A 73 -19.91 1.81 8.20
N SER A 74 -19.40 0.59 8.36
CA SER A 74 -20.20 -0.62 8.55
C SER A 74 -20.65 -0.70 10.02
N PRO A 75 -21.81 -1.31 10.33
CA PRO A 75 -22.22 -1.57 11.71
C PRO A 75 -21.37 -2.64 12.40
N TYR A 76 -20.45 -3.31 11.69
CA TYR A 76 -19.60 -4.38 12.23
C TYR A 76 -18.16 -3.92 12.43
N ASN A 77 -17.48 -4.53 13.41
CA ASN A 77 -16.02 -4.40 13.53
C ASN A 77 -15.35 -5.01 12.29
N LEU A 78 -14.30 -4.36 11.79
CA LEU A 78 -13.63 -4.81 10.58
C LEU A 78 -12.13 -4.64 10.69
N THR A 79 -11.42 -5.53 10.00
CA THR A 79 -9.98 -5.48 9.82
C THR A 79 -9.67 -5.60 8.33
N ILE A 80 -8.64 -4.91 7.82
CA ILE A 80 -8.14 -5.10 6.45
C ILE A 80 -6.79 -5.83 6.52
N HIS A 81 -6.66 -6.89 5.73
CA HIS A 81 -5.42 -7.66 5.58
C HIS A 81 -4.87 -7.50 4.16
N TRP A 82 -3.59 -7.14 4.07
CA TRP A 82 -2.87 -7.00 2.82
C TRP A 82 -2.24 -8.33 2.42
N HIS A 83 -2.99 -9.14 1.68
CA HIS A 83 -2.54 -10.45 1.24
C HIS A 83 -1.22 -10.38 0.48
N GLY A 84 -0.22 -11.15 0.91
CA GLY A 84 1.09 -11.24 0.28
C GLY A 84 2.13 -10.20 0.73
N ILE A 85 1.76 -9.22 1.56
CA ILE A 85 2.71 -8.24 2.09
C ILE A 85 3.41 -8.79 3.34
N LEU A 86 4.74 -8.83 3.34
CA LEU A 86 5.56 -9.41 4.42
C LEU A 86 5.44 -8.67 5.76
N GLN A 87 5.09 -7.38 5.74
CA GLN A 87 5.00 -6.52 6.93
C GLN A 87 6.27 -6.52 7.82
N PHE A 88 7.45 -6.45 7.18
CA PHE A 88 8.71 -6.34 7.89
C PHE A 88 8.81 -4.99 8.61
N LEU A 89 9.02 -5.02 9.94
CA LEU A 89 9.01 -3.86 10.84
C LEU A 89 7.67 -3.11 10.92
N THR A 90 6.59 -3.65 10.37
CA THR A 90 5.24 -3.05 10.36
C THR A 90 4.17 -4.04 10.82
N MET A 91 4.48 -4.97 11.74
CA MET A 91 3.55 -6.04 12.16
C MET A 91 2.16 -5.56 12.61
N TRP A 92 2.06 -4.35 13.16
CA TRP A 92 0.77 -3.75 13.56
C TRP A 92 -0.20 -3.51 12.39
N SER A 93 0.26 -3.46 11.14
CA SER A 93 -0.60 -3.28 9.96
C SER A 93 -1.12 -4.60 9.36
N HIS A 94 -0.77 -5.75 9.95
CA HIS A 94 -1.23 -7.06 9.46
C HIS A 94 -2.71 -7.33 9.80
N LEU A 95 -3.18 -6.80 10.94
CA LEU A 95 -4.53 -6.91 11.48
C LEU A 95 -4.85 -5.61 12.25
N LEU A 96 -5.43 -4.62 11.58
CA LEU A 96 -5.95 -3.43 12.27
C LEU A 96 -7.36 -3.74 12.78
N GLN A 97 -7.60 -3.62 14.09
CA GLN A 97 -8.92 -3.73 14.75
C GLN A 97 -9.83 -2.52 14.47
#